data_AF-A0A415DX98-F1
#
_entry.id   AF-A0A415DX98-F1
#
_cell.length_a   1.000
_cell.length_b   1.000
_cell.length_c   1.000
_cell.angle_alpha   90.00
_cell.angle_beta   90.00
_cell.angle_gamma   90.00
#
_symmetry.space_group_name_H-M   'P 1'
#
loop_
_entity.id
_entity.type
_entity.pdbx_description
1 polymer ?
#
loop_
_entity_poly.entity_id
_entity_poly.type
_entity_poly.pdbx_seq_one_letter_code
_entity_poly.pdbx_strand_id
1 'polypeptide(L)'
;MRLYDKLISQALQLIASAEGGQMVRGECRGEACRDSGEFDLVLKSDMAYELGGGNLPAVSGLFYTSDQSFVPQDEIWRLGPDLSEIEGDVPYARLTLIRVPEGCFSGEAEAYSDLRKMEYTRYHVNPEGYMMRISAASEREPVRISRKALEQGLSFEKVGRSFLKGYHTHPKAAAVKLIFVTAADFPYEQLANLAHQGEQITKSMNHIFNNLVMDCSSCNLKPVCDEVEGLRELHQAALTK
;
A
#
# COMPACT_ATOMS: atom_id res chain seq x y z
N MET A 1 16.29 -0.80 5.10
CA MET A 1 15.52 -0.26 3.95
C MET A 1 14.94 1.07 4.38
N ARG A 2 15.53 2.21 4.00
CA ARG A 2 15.10 3.54 4.47
C ARG A 2 14.70 4.50 3.34
N LEU A 3 14.71 4.01 2.10
CA LEU A 3 14.47 4.82 0.90
C LEU A 3 13.09 5.50 0.90
N TYR A 4 12.10 4.92 1.60
CA TYR A 4 10.73 5.42 1.63
C TYR A 4 10.45 6.30 2.85
N ASP A 5 11.34 6.38 3.84
CA ASP A 5 11.05 6.94 5.17
C ASP A 5 10.57 8.40 5.11
N LYS A 6 11.12 9.19 4.18
CA LYS A 6 10.65 10.56 3.89
C LYS A 6 9.22 10.59 3.37
N LEU A 7 8.89 9.74 2.39
CA LEU A 7 7.54 9.62 1.83
C LEU A 7 6.55 9.09 2.88
N ILE A 8 6.97 8.14 3.70
CA ILE A 8 6.18 7.61 4.81
C ILE A 8 5.85 8.73 5.80
N SER A 9 6.83 9.53 6.19
CA SER A 9 6.64 10.67 7.09
C SER A 9 5.64 11.68 6.50
N GLN A 10 5.79 12.02 5.22
CA GLN A 10 4.89 12.94 4.52
C GLN A 10 3.47 12.39 4.42
N ALA A 11 3.30 11.11 4.08
CA ALA A 11 1.99 10.46 3.97
C ALA A 11 1.28 10.39 5.33
N LEU A 12 2.00 10.02 6.39
CA LEU A 12 1.46 9.97 7.75
C LEU A 12 1.11 11.37 8.26
N GLN A 13 1.92 12.38 7.96
CA GLN A 13 1.61 13.77 8.28
C GLN A 13 0.35 14.25 7.56
N LEU A 14 0.22 13.95 6.26
CA LEU A 14 -0.97 14.28 5.45
C LEU A 14 -2.24 13.65 6.03
N ILE A 15 -2.17 12.39 6.45
CA ILE A 15 -3.27 11.67 7.12
C ILE A 15 -3.59 12.28 8.49
N ALA A 16 -2.57 12.64 9.27
CA ALA A 16 -2.76 13.24 10.59
C ALA A 16 -3.31 14.68 10.53
N SER A 17 -3.02 15.43 9.46
CA SER A 17 -3.50 16.80 9.26
C SER A 17 -4.86 16.89 8.58
N ALA A 18 -5.47 15.76 8.19
CA ALA A 18 -6.75 15.77 7.50
C ALA A 18 -7.86 16.29 8.43
N GLU A 19 -8.52 17.37 8.02
CA GLU A 19 -9.68 17.91 8.73
C GLU A 19 -10.89 16.96 8.56
N GLY A 20 -11.72 16.83 9.59
CA GLY A 20 -13.02 16.16 9.50
C GLY A 20 -13.07 14.64 9.71
N GLY A 21 -11.93 13.96 9.89
CA GLY A 21 -11.91 12.52 10.19
C GLY A 21 -11.08 12.19 11.44
N GLN A 22 -11.66 11.47 12.40
CA GLN A 22 -10.87 10.89 13.50
C GLN A 22 -10.16 9.63 12.99
N MET A 23 -8.84 9.56 13.15
CA MET A 23 -8.09 8.33 12.90
C MET A 23 -8.48 7.29 13.96
N VAL A 24 -9.05 6.18 13.53
CA VAL A 24 -9.49 5.09 14.41
C VAL A 24 -8.58 3.89 14.22
N ARG A 25 -8.00 3.40 15.31
CA ARG A 25 -7.22 2.16 15.33
C ARG A 25 -8.14 0.97 15.53
N GLY A 26 -7.98 -0.04 14.69
CA GLY A 26 -8.57 -1.36 14.88
C GLY A 26 -7.84 -2.21 15.91
N GLU A 27 -8.39 -3.39 16.22
CA GLU A 27 -7.85 -4.26 17.26
C GLU A 27 -6.78 -5.25 16.76
N CYS A 28 -6.67 -5.42 15.44
CA CYS A 28 -5.85 -6.44 14.76
C CYS A 28 -6.12 -7.87 15.29
N ARG A 29 -7.35 -8.17 15.75
CA ARG A 29 -7.72 -9.42 16.44
C ARG A 29 -9.01 -10.04 15.92
N GLY A 30 -9.14 -11.37 16.01
CA GLY A 30 -10.32 -12.16 15.60
C GLY A 30 -10.08 -13.02 14.34
N GLU A 31 -11.12 -13.26 13.52
CA GLU A 31 -11.04 -13.95 12.23
C GLU A 31 -10.95 -12.99 11.01
N ALA A 32 -10.07 -13.28 10.07
CA ALA A 32 -9.99 -12.55 8.80
C ALA A 32 -11.22 -12.88 7.94
N CYS A 33 -11.47 -12.13 6.86
CA CYS A 33 -12.50 -12.54 5.91
C CYS A 33 -12.23 -13.96 5.40
N ARG A 34 -13.29 -14.70 5.09
CA ARG A 34 -13.14 -15.95 4.33
C ARG A 34 -12.44 -15.62 3.02
N ASP A 35 -11.48 -16.47 2.68
CA ASP A 35 -10.80 -16.40 1.41
C ASP A 35 -11.74 -17.01 0.36
N SER A 36 -12.16 -16.19 -0.60
CA SER A 36 -13.05 -16.60 -1.68
C SER A 36 -12.35 -17.46 -2.75
N GLY A 37 -11.04 -17.68 -2.63
CA GLY A 37 -10.23 -18.31 -3.67
C GLY A 37 -9.83 -17.33 -4.76
N GLU A 38 -9.63 -17.79 -5.99
CA GLU A 38 -8.98 -16.98 -7.03
C GLU A 38 -9.80 -15.77 -7.50
N PHE A 39 -11.14 -15.81 -7.47
CA PHE A 39 -11.97 -14.67 -7.89
C PHE A 39 -13.35 -14.65 -7.21
N ASP A 40 -13.56 -13.77 -6.21
CA ASP A 40 -14.92 -13.38 -5.82
C ASP A 40 -15.41 -12.27 -6.74
N LEU A 41 -16.36 -12.59 -7.60
CA LEU A 41 -16.91 -11.64 -8.55
C LEU A 41 -18.12 -10.94 -7.94
N VAL A 42 -17.97 -9.66 -7.58
CA VAL A 42 -19.10 -8.82 -7.19
C VAL A 42 -19.71 -8.17 -8.43
N LEU A 43 -20.86 -8.69 -8.86
CA LEU A 43 -21.64 -8.14 -9.96
C LEU A 43 -22.31 -6.83 -9.58
N LYS A 44 -22.63 -5.99 -10.57
CA LYS A 44 -23.32 -4.71 -10.33
C LYS A 44 -24.70 -4.87 -9.66
N SER A 45 -25.40 -5.98 -9.90
CA SER A 45 -26.68 -6.29 -9.24
C SER A 45 -26.52 -6.55 -7.73
N ASP A 46 -25.35 -7.04 -7.34
CA ASP A 46 -25.07 -7.59 -6.01
C ASP A 46 -24.25 -6.60 -5.16
N MET A 47 -23.68 -5.57 -5.79
CA MET A 47 -22.92 -4.53 -5.10
C MET A 47 -23.82 -3.59 -4.29
N ALA A 48 -23.34 -3.18 -3.12
CA ALA A 48 -23.91 -2.07 -2.36
C ALA A 48 -23.46 -0.72 -2.95
N TYR A 49 -22.16 -0.54 -3.14
CA TYR A 49 -21.51 0.66 -3.67
C TYR A 49 -20.07 0.35 -4.13
N GLU A 50 -19.41 1.32 -4.75
CA GLU A 50 -17.99 1.29 -5.13
C GLU A 50 -17.14 2.28 -4.30
N LEU A 51 -16.07 1.78 -3.69
CA LEU A 51 -14.98 2.61 -3.18
C LEU A 51 -14.11 3.04 -4.37
N GLY A 52 -13.94 4.35 -4.57
CA GLY A 52 -13.20 4.89 -5.71
C GLY A 52 -13.85 4.58 -7.06
N GLY A 53 -15.17 4.38 -7.08
CA GLY A 53 -15.97 4.10 -8.27
C GLY A 53 -15.94 5.22 -9.30
N GLY A 54 -16.05 4.87 -10.58
CA GLY A 54 -16.04 5.83 -11.69
C GLY A 54 -14.81 6.76 -11.68
N ASN A 55 -15.06 8.06 -11.55
CA ASN A 55 -14.03 9.10 -11.51
C ASN A 55 -13.59 9.49 -10.09
N LEU A 56 -14.11 8.81 -9.06
CA LEU A 56 -13.69 9.08 -7.68
C LEU A 56 -12.24 8.62 -7.46
N PRO A 57 -11.49 9.31 -6.57
CA PRO A 57 -10.16 8.89 -6.19
C PRO A 57 -10.14 7.46 -5.63
N ALA A 58 -9.13 6.69 -6.02
CA ALA A 58 -8.98 5.28 -5.65
C ALA A 58 -7.49 4.95 -5.46
N VAL A 59 -6.85 5.52 -4.45
CA VAL A 59 -5.38 5.52 -4.33
C VAL A 59 -4.87 4.26 -3.63
N SER A 60 -3.83 3.63 -4.16
CA SER A 60 -3.11 2.57 -3.46
C SER A 60 -1.64 2.92 -3.29
N GLY A 61 -1.19 3.12 -2.05
CA GLY A 61 0.21 3.32 -1.70
C GLY A 61 0.80 2.09 -1.00
N LEU A 62 2.06 1.76 -1.32
CA LEU A 62 2.82 0.71 -0.66
C LEU A 62 4.25 1.18 -0.44
N PHE A 63 4.68 1.24 0.83
CA PHE A 63 6.01 1.69 1.21
C PHE A 63 6.70 0.68 2.14
N TYR A 64 8.03 0.72 2.17
CA TYR A 64 8.85 -0.18 2.96
C TYR A 64 9.80 0.60 3.86
N THR A 65 9.96 0.12 5.09
CA THR A 65 10.91 0.73 6.02
C THR A 65 11.57 -0.33 6.90
N SER A 66 12.76 -0.05 7.41
CA SER A 66 13.35 -0.80 8.52
C SER A 66 13.25 -0.07 9.86
N ASP A 67 12.72 1.16 9.86
CA ASP A 67 12.51 1.91 11.07
C ASP A 67 11.24 1.43 11.79
N GLN A 68 11.44 0.89 12.99
CA GLN A 68 10.38 0.40 13.86
C GLN A 68 9.42 1.51 14.31
N SER A 69 9.84 2.78 14.31
CA SER A 69 9.01 3.90 14.76
C SER A 69 7.77 4.12 13.87
N PHE A 70 7.86 3.84 12.57
CA PHE A 70 6.73 3.95 11.65
C PHE A 70 5.73 2.81 11.79
N VAL A 71 6.23 1.59 12.06
CA VAL A 71 5.43 0.37 12.13
C VAL A 71 5.96 -0.51 13.29
N PRO A 72 5.58 -0.21 14.55
CA PRO A 72 6.10 -0.93 15.71
C PRO A 72 5.57 -2.37 15.79
N GLN A 73 4.36 -2.58 15.31
CA GLN A 73 3.64 -3.86 15.26
C GLN A 73 2.58 -3.79 14.15
N ASP A 74 1.80 -4.85 13.99
CA ASP A 74 0.69 -4.83 13.05
C ASP A 74 -0.38 -3.84 13.47
N GLU A 75 -0.84 -3.07 12.50
CA GLU A 75 -1.78 -1.98 12.71
C GLU A 75 -2.76 -1.89 11.56
N ILE A 76 -4.05 -1.77 11.89
CA ILE A 76 -5.10 -1.43 10.95
C ILE A 76 -5.73 -0.14 11.44
N TRP A 77 -5.76 0.85 10.56
CA TRP A 77 -6.32 2.17 10.83
C TRP A 77 -7.34 2.52 9.77
N ARG A 78 -8.31 3.34 10.17
CA ARG A 78 -9.20 4.01 9.23
C ARG A 78 -9.27 5.51 9.50
N LEU A 79 -9.43 6.28 8.43
CA LEU A 79 -9.74 7.70 8.46
C LEU A 79 -11.03 7.92 7.65
N GLY A 80 -12.12 8.22 8.36
CA GLY A 80 -13.46 8.32 7.78
C GLY A 80 -14.36 7.12 8.11
N PRO A 81 -15.56 7.07 7.50
CA PRO A 81 -16.56 6.03 7.74
C PRO A 81 -16.04 4.62 7.44
N ASP A 82 -16.36 3.64 8.29
CA ASP A 82 -16.17 2.23 7.99
C ASP A 82 -17.19 1.76 6.94
N LEU A 83 -17.02 0.55 6.40
CA LEU A 83 -17.85 0.02 5.31
C LEU A 83 -19.35 0.08 5.65
N SER A 84 -19.75 -0.32 6.86
CA SER A 84 -21.16 -0.31 7.26
C SER A 84 -21.78 1.08 7.39
N GLU A 85 -20.95 2.13 7.40
CA GLU A 85 -21.36 3.53 7.57
C GLU A 85 -21.46 4.28 6.22
N ILE A 86 -21.19 3.60 5.10
CA ILE A 86 -21.18 4.17 3.75
C ILE A 86 -22.47 3.81 3.00
N GLU A 87 -23.14 4.81 2.43
CA GLU A 87 -24.44 4.65 1.75
C GLU A 87 -24.35 4.71 0.21
N GLY A 88 -23.18 5.01 -0.35
CA GLY A 88 -22.98 5.17 -1.79
C GLY A 88 -21.51 5.21 -2.18
N ASP A 89 -21.23 5.49 -3.45
CA ASP A 89 -19.86 5.55 -3.95
C ASP A 89 -19.09 6.70 -3.28
N VAL A 90 -17.90 6.41 -2.76
CA VAL A 90 -17.05 7.39 -2.04
C VAL A 90 -15.60 7.33 -2.53
N PRO A 91 -14.83 8.42 -2.40
CA PRO A 91 -13.38 8.38 -2.55
C PRO A 91 -12.74 7.33 -1.63
N TYR A 92 -11.63 6.76 -2.07
CA TYR A 92 -10.95 5.71 -1.33
C TYR A 92 -9.44 5.78 -1.48
N ALA A 93 -8.75 5.48 -0.38
CA ALA A 93 -7.34 5.13 -0.43
C ALA A 93 -7.00 3.98 0.52
N ARG A 94 -5.99 3.21 0.14
CA ARG A 94 -5.30 2.27 1.02
C ARG A 94 -3.81 2.51 0.99
N LEU A 95 -3.26 2.83 2.15
CA LEU A 95 -1.83 2.92 2.35
C LEU A 95 -1.35 1.70 3.12
N THR A 96 -0.30 1.06 2.60
CA THR A 96 0.34 -0.09 3.24
C THR A 96 1.79 0.24 3.54
N LEU A 97 2.20 0.13 4.80
CA LEU A 97 3.58 0.28 5.22
C LEU A 97 4.06 -1.07 5.75
N ILE A 98 5.11 -1.61 5.15
CA ILE A 98 5.68 -2.90 5.55
C ILE A 98 7.03 -2.65 6.20
N ARG A 99 7.18 -3.09 7.46
CA ARG A 99 8.47 -3.12 8.12
C ARG A 99 9.24 -4.36 7.70
N VAL A 100 10.42 -4.16 7.13
CA VAL A 100 11.39 -5.20 6.83
C VAL A 100 12.60 -5.03 7.76
N PRO A 101 13.11 -6.09 8.44
CA PRO A 101 14.23 -5.93 9.36
C PRO A 101 15.46 -5.32 8.69
N GLU A 102 16.24 -4.52 9.43
CA GLU A 102 17.48 -3.96 8.91
C GLU A 102 18.46 -5.07 8.53
N GLY A 103 19.12 -4.95 7.37
CA GLY A 103 20.04 -5.97 6.87
C GLY A 103 19.43 -7.31 6.47
N CYS A 104 18.09 -7.44 6.36
CA CYS A 104 17.44 -8.72 6.02
C CYS A 104 17.61 -9.18 4.55
N PHE A 105 18.21 -8.36 3.70
CA PHE A 105 18.51 -8.68 2.31
C PHE A 105 20.01 -8.93 2.15
N SER A 106 20.39 -10.04 1.50
CA SER A 106 21.77 -10.39 1.17
C SER A 106 22.38 -9.51 0.07
N GLY A 107 21.53 -8.74 -0.59
CA GLY A 107 21.91 -7.79 -1.62
C GLY A 107 20.70 -7.11 -2.26
N GLU A 108 21.02 -6.22 -3.18
CA GLU A 108 20.12 -5.28 -3.81
C GLU A 108 19.10 -5.95 -4.75
N ALA A 109 19.55 -6.92 -5.54
CA ALA A 109 18.68 -7.70 -6.43
C ALA A 109 17.65 -8.53 -5.65
N GLU A 110 18.07 -9.12 -4.52
CA GLU A 110 17.17 -9.84 -3.62
C GLU A 110 16.17 -8.88 -2.97
N ALA A 111 16.65 -7.71 -2.52
CA ALA A 111 15.77 -6.67 -1.99
C ALA A 111 14.68 -6.30 -3.00
N TYR A 112 15.04 -5.94 -4.23
CA TYR A 112 14.06 -5.63 -5.27
C TYR A 112 13.07 -6.78 -5.51
N SER A 113 13.57 -8.01 -5.67
CA SER A 113 12.73 -9.19 -5.91
C SER A 113 11.72 -9.42 -4.78
N ASP A 114 12.17 -9.35 -3.53
CA ASP A 114 11.31 -9.59 -2.37
C ASP A 114 10.33 -8.44 -2.12
N LEU A 115 10.74 -7.19 -2.34
CA LEU A 115 9.81 -6.06 -2.32
C LEU A 115 8.70 -6.25 -3.36
N ARG A 116 9.03 -6.66 -4.60
CA ARG A 116 8.01 -6.93 -5.61
C ARG A 116 7.12 -8.12 -5.23
N LYS A 117 7.67 -9.21 -4.67
CA LYS A 117 6.85 -10.33 -4.15
C LYS A 117 5.88 -9.88 -3.06
N MET A 118 6.34 -9.05 -2.13
CA MET A 118 5.47 -8.47 -1.10
C MET A 118 4.38 -7.62 -1.74
N GLU A 119 4.71 -6.76 -2.71
CA GLU A 119 3.72 -6.00 -3.47
C GLU A 119 2.69 -6.92 -4.16
N TYR A 120 3.13 -8.02 -4.79
CA TYR A 120 2.24 -8.95 -5.49
C TYR A 120 1.17 -9.59 -4.59
N THR A 121 1.35 -9.57 -3.26
CA THR A 121 0.36 -10.03 -2.28
C THR A 121 -1.01 -9.41 -2.52
N ARG A 122 -1.08 -8.13 -2.89
CA ARG A 122 -2.36 -7.42 -3.08
C ARG A 122 -3.24 -7.99 -4.18
N TYR A 123 -2.66 -8.72 -5.15
CA TYR A 123 -3.41 -9.37 -6.23
C TYR A 123 -3.95 -10.76 -5.83
N HIS A 124 -3.51 -11.30 -4.69
CA HIS A 124 -3.84 -12.64 -4.21
C HIS A 124 -4.62 -12.63 -2.90
N VAL A 125 -4.81 -11.47 -2.29
CA VAL A 125 -5.70 -11.30 -1.14
C VAL A 125 -7.11 -11.03 -1.69
N ASN A 126 -8.00 -12.00 -1.54
CA ASN A 126 -9.39 -11.90 -2.01
C ASN A 126 -10.36 -12.07 -0.82
N PRO A 127 -10.62 -10.99 -0.05
CA PRO A 127 -11.59 -11.04 1.04
C PRO A 127 -13.00 -11.17 0.45
N GLU A 128 -13.78 -12.14 0.90
CA GLU A 128 -15.16 -12.36 0.44
C GLU A 128 -15.98 -11.05 0.48
N GLY A 129 -16.57 -10.70 -0.67
CA GLY A 129 -17.38 -9.49 -0.87
C GLY A 129 -16.60 -8.17 -0.99
N TYR A 130 -15.27 -8.21 -1.02
CA TYR A 130 -14.38 -7.06 -1.21
C TYR A 130 -13.61 -7.20 -2.53
N MET A 131 -14.27 -6.90 -3.65
CA MET A 131 -13.69 -7.14 -4.97
C MET A 131 -12.83 -5.95 -5.41
N MET A 132 -11.52 -6.09 -5.29
CA MET A 132 -10.56 -5.10 -5.76
C MET A 132 -10.39 -5.14 -7.28
N ARG A 133 -10.20 -3.96 -7.86
CA ARG A 133 -9.96 -3.78 -9.29
C ARG A 133 -8.66 -2.99 -9.48
N ILE A 134 -7.56 -3.68 -9.28
CA ILE A 134 -6.23 -3.07 -9.22
C ILE A 134 -5.74 -2.69 -10.63
N SER A 135 -5.28 -1.46 -10.79
CA SER A 135 -4.53 -1.00 -11.95
C SER A 135 -3.10 -0.63 -11.53
N ALA A 136 -2.16 -1.53 -11.80
CA ALA A 136 -0.74 -1.29 -11.53
C ALA A 136 -0.19 -0.06 -12.28
N ALA A 137 -0.72 0.20 -13.49
CA ALA A 137 -0.22 1.28 -14.35
C ALA A 137 -0.61 2.69 -13.89
N SER A 138 -1.62 2.81 -13.05
CA SER A 138 -2.14 4.11 -12.57
C SER A 138 -2.17 4.21 -11.04
N GLU A 139 -1.56 3.24 -10.35
CA GLU A 139 -1.61 3.12 -8.89
C GLU A 139 -3.03 3.20 -8.29
N ARG A 140 -4.05 2.83 -9.10
CA ARG A 140 -5.46 2.87 -8.70
C ARG A 140 -5.96 1.53 -8.18
N GLU A 141 -6.80 1.57 -7.16
CA GLU A 141 -7.49 0.41 -6.59
C GLU A 141 -8.95 0.75 -6.23
N PRO A 142 -9.84 0.86 -7.21
CA PRO A 142 -11.28 0.84 -6.93
C PRO A 142 -11.71 -0.52 -6.37
N VAL A 143 -12.72 -0.52 -5.51
CA VAL A 143 -13.24 -1.73 -4.87
C VAL A 143 -14.76 -1.77 -4.95
N ARG A 144 -15.33 -2.91 -5.33
CA ARG A 144 -16.75 -3.19 -5.19
C ARG A 144 -17.05 -3.87 -3.88
N ILE A 145 -18.07 -3.37 -3.18
CA ILE A 145 -18.52 -3.94 -1.92
C ILE A 145 -19.81 -4.73 -2.16
N SER A 146 -19.83 -5.99 -1.76
CA SER A 146 -21.01 -6.85 -1.82
C SER A 146 -22.03 -6.46 -0.75
N ARG A 147 -23.30 -6.30 -1.13
CA ARG A 147 -24.41 -6.05 -0.19
C ARG A 147 -24.53 -7.17 0.85
N LYS A 148 -24.44 -8.42 0.39
CA LYS A 148 -24.50 -9.60 1.25
C LYS A 148 -23.36 -9.65 2.26
N ALA A 149 -22.13 -9.37 1.83
CA ALA A 149 -20.98 -9.39 2.74
C ALA A 149 -21.06 -8.25 3.77
N LEU A 150 -21.59 -7.10 3.35
CA LEU A 150 -21.85 -5.98 4.25
C LEU A 150 -22.87 -6.32 5.34
N GLU A 151 -23.98 -6.97 4.96
CA GLU A 151 -24.99 -7.51 5.91
C GLU A 151 -24.39 -8.56 6.86
N GLN A 152 -23.35 -9.27 6.44
CA GLN A 152 -22.58 -10.23 7.26
C GLN A 152 -21.45 -9.57 8.08
N GLY A 153 -21.41 -8.23 8.11
CA GLY A 153 -20.49 -7.45 8.91
C GLY A 153 -19.09 -7.36 8.34
N LEU A 154 -18.93 -7.29 7.01
CA LEU A 154 -17.67 -6.89 6.37
C LEU A 154 -17.25 -5.49 6.87
N SER A 155 -15.98 -5.33 7.23
CA SER A 155 -15.40 -4.07 7.72
C SER A 155 -13.96 -3.92 7.26
N PHE A 156 -13.41 -2.70 7.31
CA PHE A 156 -11.99 -2.47 7.02
C PHE A 156 -11.07 -3.25 7.95
N GLU A 157 -11.48 -3.49 9.20
CA GLU A 157 -10.74 -4.34 10.14
C GLU A 157 -10.61 -5.78 9.64
N LYS A 158 -11.72 -6.40 9.20
CA LYS A 158 -11.70 -7.77 8.68
C LYS A 158 -10.91 -7.89 7.38
N VAL A 159 -11.10 -6.92 6.48
CA VAL A 159 -10.34 -6.82 5.22
C VAL A 159 -8.85 -6.65 5.51
N GLY A 160 -8.50 -5.73 6.41
CA GLY A 160 -7.13 -5.47 6.84
C GLY A 160 -6.46 -6.73 7.37
N ARG A 161 -7.17 -7.56 8.14
CA ARG A 161 -6.63 -8.84 8.64
C ARG A 161 -6.37 -9.87 7.56
N SER A 162 -7.17 -9.89 6.48
CA SER A 162 -6.85 -10.70 5.30
C SER A 162 -5.55 -10.23 4.64
N PHE A 163 -5.32 -8.92 4.55
CA PHE A 163 -4.06 -8.37 4.06
C PHE A 163 -2.88 -8.67 4.98
N LEU A 164 -3.02 -8.48 6.29
CA LEU A 164 -1.98 -8.82 7.27
C LEU A 164 -1.57 -10.29 7.10
N LYS A 165 -2.56 -11.21 7.04
CA LYS A 165 -2.30 -12.64 6.79
C LYS A 165 -1.54 -12.86 5.48
N GLY A 166 -1.93 -12.17 4.40
CA GLY A 166 -1.25 -12.26 3.11
C GLY A 166 0.21 -11.78 3.18
N TYR A 167 0.47 -10.62 3.78
CA TYR A 167 1.82 -10.07 3.87
C TYR A 167 2.73 -10.91 4.78
N HIS A 168 2.19 -11.49 5.85
CA HIS A 168 2.94 -12.38 6.75
C HIS A 168 3.27 -13.75 6.16
N THR A 169 2.82 -14.06 4.93
CA THR A 169 3.38 -15.18 4.18
C THR A 169 4.84 -14.93 3.74
N HIS A 170 5.27 -13.66 3.73
CA HIS A 170 6.65 -13.27 3.42
C HIS A 170 7.48 -13.22 4.70
N PRO A 171 8.51 -14.06 4.89
CA PRO A 171 9.29 -14.11 6.13
C PRO A 171 9.99 -12.80 6.51
N LYS A 172 10.22 -11.92 5.52
CA LYS A 172 10.89 -10.63 5.71
C LYS A 172 9.91 -9.49 6.06
N ALA A 173 8.60 -9.73 6.04
CA ALA A 173 7.60 -8.76 6.52
C ALA A 173 7.45 -8.91 8.04
N ALA A 174 8.12 -8.05 8.81
CA ALA A 174 8.18 -8.15 10.27
C ALA A 174 6.99 -7.47 10.97
N ALA A 175 6.34 -6.51 10.33
CA ALA A 175 5.09 -5.90 10.78
C ALA A 175 4.47 -5.10 9.62
N VAL A 176 3.15 -4.93 9.63
CA VAL A 176 2.43 -4.21 8.57
C VAL A 176 1.44 -3.22 9.17
N LYS A 177 1.47 -1.98 8.67
CA LYS A 177 0.48 -0.95 8.96
C LYS A 177 -0.38 -0.70 7.72
N LEU A 178 -1.67 -0.94 7.86
CA LEU A 178 -2.69 -0.66 6.86
C LEU A 178 -3.49 0.56 7.30
N ILE A 179 -3.68 1.51 6.40
CA ILE A 179 -4.52 2.68 6.62
C ILE A 179 -5.53 2.77 5.49
N PHE A 180 -6.81 2.66 5.82
CA PHE A 180 -7.92 2.86 4.91
C PHE A 180 -8.44 4.28 5.06
N VAL A 181 -8.68 4.97 3.94
CA VAL A 181 -9.18 6.35 3.94
C VAL A 181 -10.43 6.42 3.09
N THR A 182 -11.51 6.92 3.69
CA THR A 182 -12.83 7.13 3.09
C THR A 182 -13.40 8.51 3.43
N ALA A 183 -12.65 9.33 4.17
CA ALA A 183 -13.02 10.72 4.44
C ALA A 183 -13.16 11.50 3.11
N ALA A 184 -14.30 12.16 2.91
CA ALA A 184 -14.64 12.81 1.65
C ALA A 184 -13.68 13.94 1.29
N ASP A 185 -13.30 14.76 2.27
CA ASP A 185 -12.47 15.97 2.08
C ASP A 185 -10.96 15.68 2.19
N PHE A 186 -10.55 14.42 2.23
CA PHE A 186 -9.14 14.06 2.29
C PHE A 186 -8.41 14.46 0.99
N PRO A 187 -7.18 14.99 1.05
CA PRO A 187 -6.40 15.37 -0.13
C PRO A 187 -5.83 14.15 -0.90
N TYR A 188 -6.70 13.38 -1.55
CA TYR A 188 -6.34 12.14 -2.26
C TYR A 188 -5.29 12.34 -3.34
N GLU A 189 -5.29 13.46 -4.05
CA GLU A 189 -4.31 13.76 -5.10
C GLU A 189 -2.88 13.86 -4.53
N GLN A 190 -2.73 14.47 -3.35
CA GLN A 190 -1.42 14.56 -2.69
C GLN A 190 -0.93 13.17 -2.26
N LEU A 191 -1.82 12.33 -1.74
CA LEU A 191 -1.48 10.95 -1.40
C LEU A 191 -1.15 10.13 -2.66
N ALA A 192 -1.86 10.34 -3.76
CA ALA A 192 -1.58 9.68 -5.05
C ALA A 192 -0.18 10.05 -5.56
N ASN A 193 0.23 11.32 -5.45
CA ASN A 193 1.57 11.75 -5.83
C ASN A 193 2.65 11.07 -4.97
N LEU A 194 2.44 10.95 -3.66
CA LEU A 194 3.37 10.23 -2.76
C LEU A 194 3.44 8.73 -3.11
N ALA A 195 2.29 8.10 -3.37
CA ALA A 195 2.23 6.70 -3.79
C ALA A 195 2.99 6.48 -5.11
N HIS A 196 2.80 7.38 -6.08
CA HIS A 196 3.51 7.36 -7.34
C HIS A 196 5.03 7.50 -7.15
N GLN A 197 5.49 8.43 -6.31
CA GLN A 197 6.91 8.58 -5.97
C GLN A 197 7.50 7.30 -5.35
N GLY A 198 6.76 6.62 -4.47
CA GLY A 198 7.19 5.33 -3.92
C GLY A 198 7.33 4.25 -5.00
N GLU A 199 6.40 4.19 -5.96
CA GLU A 199 6.54 3.27 -7.10
C GLU A 199 7.76 3.62 -7.97
N GLN A 200 8.06 4.90 -8.17
CA GLN A 200 9.27 5.32 -8.87
C GLN A 200 10.54 4.88 -8.13
N ILE A 201 10.60 4.97 -6.80
CA ILE A 201 11.71 4.41 -6.01
C ILE A 201 11.88 2.93 -6.31
N THR A 202 10.81 2.14 -6.25
CA THR A 202 10.86 0.70 -6.51
C THR A 202 11.28 0.41 -7.96
N LYS A 203 10.83 1.19 -8.95
CA LYS A 203 11.26 1.07 -10.35
C LYS A 203 12.73 1.43 -10.54
N SER A 204 13.21 2.48 -9.88
CA SER A 204 14.62 2.89 -9.94
C SER A 204 15.55 1.81 -9.42
N MET A 205 15.16 1.08 -8.37
CA MET A 205 15.91 -0.08 -7.88
C MET A 205 16.14 -1.12 -9.00
N ASN A 206 15.11 -1.46 -9.78
CA ASN A 206 15.24 -2.39 -10.92
C ASN A 206 16.30 -1.91 -11.93
N HIS A 207 16.21 -0.65 -12.33
CA HIS A 207 17.10 -0.08 -13.34
C HIS A 207 18.56 -0.01 -12.85
N ILE A 208 18.77 0.38 -11.59
CA ILE A 208 20.09 0.43 -10.97
C ILE A 208 20.75 -0.95 -10.93
N PHE A 209 19.98 -2.02 -10.72
CA PHE A 209 20.54 -3.38 -10.62
C PHE A 209 20.66 -4.10 -11.96
N ASN A 210 19.86 -3.75 -12.96
CA ASN A 210 19.86 -4.42 -14.26
C ASN A 210 20.61 -3.65 -15.36
N ASN A 211 20.82 -2.33 -15.22
CA ASN A 211 21.52 -1.49 -16.19
C ASN A 211 22.58 -0.63 -15.49
N LEU A 212 23.73 -1.24 -15.19
CA LEU A 212 24.92 -0.55 -14.68
C LEU A 212 25.54 0.33 -15.78
N VAL A 213 24.94 1.49 -16.04
CA VAL A 213 25.54 2.55 -16.87
C VAL A 213 25.93 3.72 -15.96
N MET A 214 27.24 3.97 -15.88
CA MET A 214 27.90 4.89 -14.94
C MET A 214 27.76 6.38 -15.28
N ASP A 215 26.89 6.75 -16.21
CA ASP A 215 26.73 8.15 -16.60
C ASP A 215 25.51 8.78 -15.94
N CYS A 216 25.70 9.28 -14.72
CA CYS A 216 24.67 10.06 -14.01
C CYS A 216 24.24 11.32 -14.78
N SER A 217 25.04 11.81 -15.75
CA SER A 217 24.67 12.99 -16.54
C SER A 217 23.66 12.67 -17.65
N SER A 218 23.59 11.41 -18.10
CA SER A 218 22.61 10.93 -19.09
C SER A 218 21.56 9.96 -18.52
N CYS A 219 21.63 9.66 -17.22
CA CYS A 219 20.70 8.75 -16.56
C CYS A 219 19.31 9.40 -16.36
N ASN A 220 18.28 8.81 -16.97
CA ASN A 220 16.89 9.24 -16.84
C ASN A 220 16.35 9.17 -15.40
N LEU A 221 17.03 8.46 -14.50
CA LEU A 221 16.65 8.35 -13.08
C LEU A 221 17.31 9.40 -12.17
N LYS A 222 18.13 10.29 -12.74
CA LYS A 222 18.82 11.35 -11.99
C LYS A 222 17.87 12.16 -11.08
N PRO A 223 16.66 12.58 -11.53
CA PRO A 223 15.75 13.34 -10.66
C PRO A 223 15.36 12.58 -9.38
N VAL A 224 15.08 11.28 -9.48
CA VAL A 224 14.70 10.44 -8.32
C VAL A 224 15.90 10.24 -7.38
N CYS A 225 17.10 10.02 -7.93
CA CYS A 225 18.33 9.88 -7.15
C CYS A 225 18.77 11.18 -6.45
N ASP A 226 18.33 12.33 -6.94
CA ASP A 226 18.58 13.64 -6.31
C ASP A 226 17.59 13.92 -5.17
N GLU A 227 16.38 13.36 -5.24
CA GLU A 227 15.30 13.59 -4.26
C GLU A 227 15.28 12.58 -3.10
N VAL A 228 15.78 11.37 -3.34
CA VAL A 228 15.73 10.23 -2.40
C VAL A 228 17.13 9.96 -1.86
N GLU A 229 17.34 10.31 -0.59
CA GLU A 229 18.57 10.01 0.13
C GLU A 229 18.82 8.49 0.18
N GLY A 230 20.06 8.07 -0.02
CA GLY A 230 20.46 6.67 -0.03
C GLY A 230 20.41 5.94 -1.39
N LEU A 231 19.69 6.45 -2.40
CA LEU A 231 19.66 5.79 -3.73
C LEU A 231 21.03 5.77 -4.42
N ARG A 232 21.82 6.84 -4.27
CA ARG A 232 23.17 6.92 -4.84
C ARG A 232 24.16 5.98 -4.17
N GLU A 233 24.10 5.89 -2.83
CA GLU A 233 24.94 4.98 -2.05
C GLU A 233 24.61 3.52 -2.41
N LEU A 234 23.32 3.22 -2.62
CA LEU A 234 22.86 1.90 -3.03
C LEU A 234 23.37 1.54 -4.46
N HIS A 235 23.38 2.49 -5.39
CA HIS A 235 24.00 2.30 -6.70
C HIS A 235 25.52 2.09 -6.61
N GLN A 236 26.23 2.84 -5.76
CA GLN A 236 27.67 2.66 -5.53
C GLN A 236 28.02 1.31 -4.87
N ALA A 237 27.19 0.84 -3.94
CA ALA A 237 27.34 -0.47 -3.30
C ALA A 237 27.15 -1.63 -4.28
N ALA A 238 26.18 -1.51 -5.20
CA ALA A 238 25.95 -2.50 -6.27
C ALA A 238 27.15 -2.66 -7.23
N LEU A 239 28.03 -1.65 -7.30
CA LEU A 239 29.25 -1.63 -8.13
C LEU A 239 30.49 -2.21 -7.44
N THR A 240 30.46 -2.42 -6.12
CA THR A 240 31.63 -2.89 -5.34
C THR A 240 31.66 -4.41 -5.11
N LYS A 241 30.79 -5.17 -5.80
CA LYS A 241 30.85 -6.63 -5.96
C LYS A 241 31.24 -6.99 -7.38
#